data_AF-A0A1T5B902-F1
#
_entry.id   AF-A0A1T5B902-F1
#
_cell.length_a   1.000
_cell.length_b   1.000
_cell.length_c   1.000
_cell.angle_alpha   90.00
_cell.angle_beta   90.00
_cell.angle_gamma   90.00
#
_symmetry.space_group_name_H-M   'P 1'
#
loop_
_entity.id
_entity.type
_entity.pdbx_description
1 polymer ?
#
loop_
_entity_poly.entity_id
_entity_poly.type
_entity_poly.pdbx_seq_one_letter_code
_entity_poly.pdbx_strand_id
1 'polypeptide(L)'
;MIEVGPCSMFDGRMGSIMDRRLRRAPDAEWVLMYRLGLSRQRIAALVRVPAAAVGYHLAIARRQDPGLEAEHQAAADATPIPYPSPTDLARMEVVIAWVKAEGRLPRDRSGQRSERSMARWLSVRRREAAVGTLDPAYRNGLTHVPGWLGNLRDAEDEARWHRRLAQLEDFRHEGNDWPRHGKADSEQEHTLGVWIHTQRYKHRRGELDPVKVKLLDDAVPGWQTGRTRGRPPRR
;
A
#
# COMPACT_ATOMS: atom_id res chain seq x y z
N MET A 1 -35.12 15.18 54.31
CA MET A 1 -33.88 14.63 53.75
C MET A 1 -34.25 13.36 52.99
N ILE A 2 -34.28 13.49 51.67
CA ILE A 2 -34.14 12.52 50.57
C ILE A 2 -34.39 11.03 50.89
N GLU A 3 -35.44 10.50 50.25
CA GLU A 3 -35.71 9.08 50.01
C GLU A 3 -34.58 8.38 49.23
N VAL A 4 -34.30 7.12 49.57
CA VAL A 4 -33.70 6.14 48.67
C VAL A 4 -34.27 4.76 48.99
N GLY A 5 -35.18 4.28 48.15
CA GLY A 5 -35.67 2.90 48.17
C GLY A 5 -34.70 1.94 47.47
N PRO A 6 -34.80 0.62 47.70
CA PRO A 6 -34.22 -0.36 46.80
C PRO A 6 -35.25 -0.79 45.76
N CYS A 7 -35.02 -0.32 44.54
CA CYS A 7 -35.52 -0.91 43.31
C CYS A 7 -34.86 -2.30 43.17
N SER A 8 -35.61 -3.39 43.34
CA SER A 8 -35.14 -4.72 42.95
C SER A 8 -35.67 -5.02 41.55
N MET A 9 -34.77 -4.81 40.58
CA MET A 9 -34.94 -5.11 39.18
C MET A 9 -35.23 -6.60 38.95
N PHE A 10 -36.16 -6.84 38.04
CA PHE A 10 -36.08 -7.91 37.04
C PHE A 10 -34.64 -8.34 36.76
N ASP A 11 -34.29 -9.61 36.96
CA ASP A 11 -33.93 -10.45 35.81
C ASP A 11 -33.83 -11.92 36.22
N GLY A 12 -34.65 -12.77 35.61
CA GLY A 12 -34.84 -14.13 36.07
C GLY A 12 -35.32 -15.06 34.98
N ARG A 13 -34.69 -15.06 33.79
CA ARG A 13 -34.72 -16.20 32.84
C ARG A 13 -33.81 -16.03 31.62
N MET A 14 -32.49 -16.03 31.82
CA MET A 14 -31.57 -16.27 30.68
C MET A 14 -30.40 -17.23 30.98
N GLY A 15 -30.29 -17.73 32.23
CA GLY A 15 -29.24 -18.66 32.66
C GLY A 15 -29.49 -20.15 32.39
N SER A 16 -30.64 -20.56 31.83
CA SER A 16 -31.01 -21.99 31.77
C SER A 16 -30.70 -22.70 30.44
N ILE A 17 -30.64 -21.97 29.32
CA ILE A 17 -30.43 -22.57 27.98
C ILE A 17 -28.94 -22.76 27.67
N MET A 18 -28.11 -21.78 28.03
CA MET A 18 -26.65 -21.80 27.83
C MET A 18 -25.99 -22.95 28.60
N ASP A 19 -26.44 -23.19 29.83
CA ASP A 19 -25.91 -24.23 30.73
C ASP A 19 -26.34 -25.66 30.32
N ARG A 20 -27.41 -25.81 29.53
CA ARG A 20 -27.77 -27.11 28.91
C ARG A 20 -26.94 -27.44 27.68
N ARG A 21 -26.59 -26.44 26.86
CA ARG A 21 -25.81 -26.64 25.62
C ARG A 21 -24.34 -26.98 25.91
N LEU A 22 -23.75 -26.39 26.96
CA LEU A 22 -22.37 -26.68 27.38
C LEU A 22 -22.18 -28.11 27.91
N ARG A 23 -23.22 -28.77 28.41
CA ARG A 23 -23.14 -30.14 28.96
C ARG A 23 -23.07 -31.24 27.89
N ARG A 24 -23.37 -30.93 26.64
CA ARG A 24 -23.44 -31.90 25.53
C ARG A 24 -22.48 -31.50 24.40
N ALA A 25 -21.22 -31.31 24.75
CA ALA A 25 -20.17 -31.02 23.79
C ALA A 25 -19.74 -32.31 23.02
N PRO A 26 -19.46 -32.23 21.71
CA PRO A 26 -19.55 -31.04 20.88
C PRO A 26 -21.00 -30.73 20.46
N ASP A 27 -21.30 -29.45 20.24
CA ASP A 27 -22.62 -29.02 19.77
C ASP A 27 -22.68 -29.25 18.25
N ALA A 28 -23.60 -30.10 17.81
CA ALA A 28 -23.69 -30.56 16.42
C ALA A 28 -23.98 -29.41 15.44
N GLU A 29 -24.75 -28.40 15.85
CA GLU A 29 -25.07 -27.25 15.01
C GLU A 29 -23.81 -26.40 14.78
N TRP A 30 -23.01 -26.19 15.83
CA TRP A 30 -21.78 -25.40 15.73
C TRP A 30 -20.70 -26.13 14.93
N VAL A 31 -20.61 -27.45 15.06
CA VAL A 31 -19.70 -28.28 14.24
C VAL A 31 -20.10 -28.23 12.77
N LEU A 32 -21.40 -28.30 12.46
CA LEU A 32 -21.88 -28.20 11.08
C LEU A 32 -21.58 -26.82 10.48
N MET A 33 -21.85 -25.72 11.20
CA MET A 33 -21.50 -24.38 10.73
C MET A 33 -19.99 -24.23 10.47
N TYR A 34 -19.15 -24.80 11.33
CA TYR A 34 -17.70 -24.80 11.13
C TYR A 34 -17.28 -25.58 9.89
N ARG A 35 -17.83 -26.79 9.71
CA ARG A 35 -17.61 -27.64 8.53
C ARG A 35 -17.99 -26.92 7.22
N LEU A 36 -19.00 -26.06 7.26
CA LEU A 36 -19.43 -25.23 6.12
C LEU A 36 -18.54 -23.98 5.89
N GLY A 37 -17.37 -23.88 6.52
CA GLY A 37 -16.40 -22.81 6.29
C GLY A 37 -16.58 -21.57 7.17
N LEU A 38 -17.55 -21.54 8.10
CA LEU A 38 -17.73 -20.38 8.98
C LEU A 38 -16.65 -20.37 10.08
N SER A 39 -16.04 -19.19 10.31
CA SER A 39 -15.07 -19.02 11.39
C SER A 39 -15.72 -19.11 12.77
N ARG A 40 -14.94 -19.51 13.79
CA ARG A 40 -15.39 -19.51 15.21
C ARG A 40 -16.02 -18.19 15.66
N GLN A 41 -15.51 -17.06 15.16
CA GLN A 41 -16.03 -15.73 15.49
C GLN A 41 -17.38 -15.49 14.83
N ARG A 42 -17.57 -15.96 13.59
CA ARG A 42 -18.84 -15.85 12.87
C ARG A 42 -19.92 -16.71 13.52
N ILE A 43 -19.59 -17.95 13.89
CA ILE A 43 -20.50 -18.85 14.60
C ILE A 43 -20.93 -18.23 15.94
N ALA A 44 -19.96 -17.75 16.72
CA ALA A 44 -20.21 -17.08 18.00
C ALA A 44 -21.16 -15.88 17.88
N ALA A 45 -20.97 -15.06 16.85
CA ALA A 45 -21.83 -13.91 16.57
C ALA A 45 -23.26 -14.33 16.17
N LEU A 46 -23.41 -15.38 15.35
CA LEU A 46 -24.72 -15.88 14.91
C LEU A 46 -25.53 -16.48 16.05
N VAL A 47 -24.90 -17.32 16.87
CA VAL A 47 -25.57 -18.02 17.97
C VAL A 47 -25.56 -17.24 19.30
N ARG A 48 -24.96 -16.04 19.30
CA ARG A 48 -24.85 -15.10 20.43
C ARG A 48 -24.22 -15.73 21.69
N VAL A 49 -23.10 -16.40 21.51
CA VAL A 49 -22.29 -16.99 22.60
C VAL A 49 -20.84 -16.49 22.54
N PRO A 50 -20.05 -16.60 23.62
CA PRO A 50 -18.63 -16.27 23.58
C PRO A 50 -17.86 -17.18 22.61
N ALA A 51 -16.95 -16.61 21.82
CA ALA A 51 -16.11 -17.38 20.88
C ALA A 51 -15.24 -18.46 21.57
N ALA A 52 -14.94 -18.28 22.86
CA ALA A 52 -14.26 -19.29 23.66
C ALA A 52 -15.10 -20.56 23.85
N ALA A 53 -16.41 -20.44 24.04
CA ALA A 53 -17.33 -21.58 24.16
C ALA A 53 -17.40 -22.35 22.84
N VAL A 54 -17.54 -21.67 21.70
CA VAL A 54 -17.46 -22.31 20.38
C VAL A 54 -16.11 -23.01 20.20
N GLY A 55 -15.01 -22.36 20.59
CA GLY A 55 -13.67 -22.93 20.52
C GLY A 55 -13.53 -24.23 21.31
N TYR A 56 -14.10 -24.31 22.51
CA TYR A 56 -14.12 -25.53 23.32
C TYR A 56 -14.87 -26.68 22.63
N HIS A 57 -16.05 -26.43 22.07
CA HIS A 57 -16.83 -27.45 21.36
C HIS A 57 -16.12 -27.92 20.09
N LEU A 58 -15.52 -27.02 19.32
CA LEU A 58 -14.75 -27.37 18.12
C LEU A 58 -13.47 -28.13 18.45
N ALA A 59 -12.82 -27.85 19.59
CA ALA A 59 -11.65 -28.60 20.03
C ALA A 59 -11.99 -30.06 20.35
N ILE A 60 -13.16 -30.31 20.96
CA ILE A 60 -13.66 -31.68 21.18
C ILE A 60 -14.03 -32.33 19.85
N ALA A 61 -14.74 -31.62 18.97
CA ALA A 61 -15.15 -32.14 17.65
C ALA A 61 -13.95 -32.57 16.79
N ARG A 62 -12.87 -31.78 16.72
CA ARG A 62 -11.65 -32.13 15.98
C ARG A 62 -10.94 -33.37 16.52
N ARG A 63 -11.05 -33.67 17.82
CA ARG A 63 -10.50 -34.89 18.41
C ARG A 63 -11.31 -36.13 18.00
N GLN A 64 -12.61 -35.96 17.81
CA GLN A 64 -13.52 -37.04 17.40
C GLN A 64 -13.52 -37.25 15.89
N ASP A 65 -13.35 -36.18 15.12
CA ASP A 65 -13.28 -36.18 13.66
C ASP A 65 -12.08 -35.34 13.18
N PRO A 66 -10.94 -35.98 12.89
CA PRO A 66 -9.76 -35.30 12.35
C PRO A 66 -9.97 -34.67 10.96
N GLY A 67 -10.98 -35.10 10.19
CA GLY A 67 -11.28 -34.58 8.84
C GLY A 67 -11.98 -33.21 8.84
N LEU A 68 -12.59 -32.84 9.97
CA LEU A 68 -13.36 -31.61 10.13
C LEU A 68 -12.60 -30.33 9.74
N GLU A 69 -11.29 -30.26 10.04
CA GLU A 69 -10.47 -29.09 9.72
C GLU A 69 -10.21 -28.98 8.20
N ALA A 70 -9.98 -30.12 7.54
CA ALA A 70 -9.76 -30.16 6.09
C ALA A 70 -11.04 -29.78 5.33
N GLU A 71 -12.21 -30.25 5.79
CA GLU A 71 -13.51 -29.88 5.22
C GLU A 71 -13.85 -28.41 5.45
N HIS A 72 -13.58 -27.88 6.65
CA HIS A 72 -13.69 -26.45 6.94
C HIS A 72 -12.84 -25.63 5.97
N GLN A 73 -11.57 -26.00 5.80
CA GLN A 73 -10.65 -25.29 4.93
C GLN A 73 -11.11 -25.35 3.47
N ALA A 74 -11.51 -26.53 2.98
CA ALA A 74 -12.04 -26.69 1.62
C ALA A 74 -13.31 -25.85 1.39
N ALA A 75 -14.22 -25.79 2.35
CA ALA A 75 -15.43 -24.97 2.26
C ALA A 75 -15.13 -23.45 2.35
N ALA A 76 -14.18 -23.06 3.19
CA ALA A 76 -13.72 -21.68 3.32
C ALA A 76 -13.05 -21.19 2.04
N ASP A 77 -12.22 -22.03 1.41
CA ASP A 77 -11.54 -21.73 0.15
C ASP A 77 -12.51 -21.75 -1.05
N ALA A 78 -13.56 -22.58 -0.99
CA ALA A 78 -14.60 -22.64 -2.01
C ALA A 78 -15.56 -21.45 -1.99
N THR A 79 -15.64 -20.69 -0.89
CA THR A 79 -16.46 -19.48 -0.80
C THR A 79 -15.63 -18.28 -1.27
N PRO A 80 -15.82 -17.76 -2.50
CA PRO A 80 -15.05 -16.61 -2.95
C PRO A 80 -15.47 -15.41 -2.11
N ILE A 81 -14.56 -14.86 -1.32
CA ILE A 81 -14.78 -13.56 -0.70
C ILE A 81 -14.94 -12.57 -1.86
N PRO A 82 -16.09 -11.88 -2.00
CA PRO A 82 -16.27 -10.92 -3.08
C PRO A 82 -15.18 -9.86 -2.99
N TYR A 83 -14.38 -9.74 -4.04
CA TYR A 83 -13.35 -8.71 -4.16
C TYR A 83 -13.87 -7.58 -5.06
N PRO A 84 -13.69 -6.30 -4.68
CA PRO A 84 -13.19 -5.82 -3.39
C PRO A 84 -14.21 -6.05 -2.26
N SER A 85 -13.74 -6.30 -1.03
CA SER A 85 -14.64 -6.47 0.10
C SER A 85 -15.34 -5.16 0.48
N PRO A 86 -16.46 -5.18 1.24
CA PRO A 86 -17.07 -3.95 1.75
C PRO A 86 -16.11 -3.06 2.56
N THR A 87 -15.18 -3.67 3.30
CA THR A 87 -14.12 -2.96 4.03
C THR A 87 -13.14 -2.27 3.09
N ASP A 88 -12.83 -2.89 1.97
CA ASP A 88 -11.95 -2.31 0.96
C ASP A 88 -12.59 -1.09 0.27
N LEU A 89 -13.89 -1.18 -0.03
CA LEU A 89 -14.65 -0.06 -0.58
C LEU A 89 -14.76 1.08 0.45
N ALA A 90 -15.00 0.77 1.72
CA ALA A 90 -15.00 1.78 2.78
C ALA A 90 -13.65 2.50 2.90
N ARG A 91 -12.53 1.78 2.74
CA ARG A 91 -11.19 2.39 2.71
C ARG A 91 -11.02 3.32 1.51
N MET A 92 -11.52 2.95 0.34
CA MET A 92 -11.50 3.81 -0.84
C MET A 92 -12.28 5.11 -0.57
N GLU A 93 -13.49 5.02 0.00
CA GLU A 93 -14.29 6.21 0.34
C GLU A 93 -13.58 7.15 1.31
N VAL A 94 -12.89 6.61 2.32
CA VAL A 94 -12.06 7.42 3.24
C VAL A 94 -10.98 8.19 2.48
N VAL A 95 -10.30 7.55 1.52
CA VAL A 95 -9.27 8.21 0.70
C VAL A 95 -9.89 9.29 -0.18
N ILE A 96 -11.03 9.02 -0.82
CA ILE A 96 -11.74 9.99 -1.67
C ILE A 96 -12.17 11.20 -0.84
N ALA A 97 -12.79 10.98 0.32
CA ALA A 97 -13.22 12.04 1.22
C ALA A 97 -12.04 12.90 1.69
N TRP A 98 -10.92 12.28 2.03
CA TRP A 98 -9.70 13.00 2.42
C TRP A 98 -9.15 13.86 1.29
N VAL A 99 -9.08 13.33 0.05
CA VAL A 99 -8.60 14.11 -1.11
C VAL A 99 -9.53 15.29 -1.40
N LYS A 100 -10.84 15.10 -1.28
CA LYS A 100 -11.82 16.18 -1.44
C LYS A 100 -11.65 17.28 -0.38
N ALA A 101 -11.38 16.90 0.88
CA ALA A 101 -11.19 17.84 1.97
C ALA A 101 -9.89 18.63 1.86
N GLU A 102 -8.78 17.97 1.49
CA GLU A 102 -7.45 18.60 1.44
C GLU A 102 -7.14 19.24 0.08
N GLY A 103 -7.91 18.93 -0.97
CA GLY A 103 -7.68 19.41 -2.34
C GLY A 103 -6.40 18.88 -2.98
N ARG A 104 -5.78 17.84 -2.41
CA ARG A 104 -4.51 17.26 -2.86
C ARG A 104 -4.46 15.76 -2.60
N LEU A 105 -3.51 15.07 -3.22
CA LEU A 105 -3.29 13.64 -2.96
C LEU A 105 -2.44 13.40 -1.68
N PRO A 106 -2.65 12.27 -0.99
CA PRO A 106 -1.85 11.88 0.18
C PRO A 106 -0.37 11.73 -0.16
N ARG A 107 0.51 12.24 0.71
CA ARG A 107 1.97 12.15 0.56
C ARG A 107 2.56 10.95 1.29
N ASP A 108 3.50 10.25 0.66
CA ASP A 108 4.20 9.10 1.23
C ASP A 108 5.15 9.46 2.39
N ARG A 109 5.70 10.68 2.37
CA ARG A 109 6.60 11.25 3.39
C ARG A 109 5.92 12.16 4.40
N SER A 110 4.59 12.12 4.51
CA SER A 110 3.88 12.88 5.54
C SER A 110 4.29 12.43 6.95
N GLY A 111 4.26 13.34 7.94
CA GLY A 111 4.43 13.00 9.35
C GLY A 111 3.29 12.13 9.91
N GLN A 112 2.11 12.17 9.28
CA GLN A 112 0.92 11.47 9.74
C GLN A 112 0.84 10.05 9.19
N ARG A 113 0.68 9.06 10.08
CA ARG A 113 0.62 7.63 9.70
C ARG A 113 -0.56 7.32 8.78
N SER A 114 -1.71 7.94 9.01
CA SER A 114 -2.92 7.77 8.20
C SER A 114 -2.67 8.22 6.75
N GLU A 115 -2.10 9.40 6.55
CA GLU A 115 -1.78 9.94 5.23
C GLU A 115 -0.80 9.04 4.47
N ARG A 116 0.27 8.58 5.12
CA ARG A 116 1.22 7.64 4.50
C ARG A 116 0.55 6.32 4.08
N SER A 117 -0.38 5.83 4.89
CA SER A 117 -1.15 4.61 4.60
C SER A 117 -2.07 4.79 3.38
N MET A 118 -2.69 5.96 3.24
CA MET A 118 -3.51 6.31 2.07
C MET A 118 -2.65 6.48 0.80
N ALA A 119 -1.48 7.13 0.92
CA ALA A 119 -0.53 7.29 -0.17
C ALA A 119 -0.03 5.94 -0.70
N ARG A 120 0.30 5.01 0.20
CA ARG A 120 0.71 3.65 -0.16
C ARG A 120 -0.42 2.86 -0.81
N TRP A 121 -1.65 3.00 -0.32
CA TRP A 121 -2.82 2.36 -0.91
C TRP A 121 -3.07 2.84 -2.35
N LEU A 122 -3.06 4.16 -2.58
CA LEU A 122 -3.18 4.74 -3.93
C LEU A 122 -2.06 4.27 -4.86
N SER A 123 -0.83 4.15 -4.36
CA SER A 123 0.31 3.66 -5.16
C SER A 123 0.10 2.23 -5.66
N VAL A 124 -0.50 1.35 -4.85
CA VAL A 124 -0.85 -0.01 -5.26
C VAL A 124 -1.94 0.02 -6.34
N ARG A 125 -3.01 0.80 -6.15
CA ARG A 125 -4.09 0.91 -7.14
C ARG A 125 -3.61 1.47 -8.49
N ARG A 126 -2.67 2.41 -8.46
CA ARG A 126 -2.00 2.92 -9.68
C ARG A 126 -1.21 1.85 -10.40
N ARG A 127 -0.45 1.03 -9.68
CA ARG A 127 0.30 -0.08 -10.26
C ARG A 127 -0.65 -1.08 -10.92
N GLU A 128 -1.75 -1.42 -10.26
CA GLU A 128 -2.78 -2.30 -10.84
C GLU A 128 -3.44 -1.68 -12.07
N ALA A 129 -3.69 -0.36 -12.06
CA ALA A 129 -4.21 0.35 -13.23
C ALA A 129 -3.23 0.30 -14.41
N ALA A 130 -1.94 0.52 -14.16
CA ALA A 130 -0.89 0.47 -15.18
C ALA A 130 -0.70 -0.93 -15.78
N VAL A 131 -0.88 -1.98 -14.99
CA VAL A 131 -0.81 -3.39 -15.45
C VAL A 131 -2.16 -3.87 -16.02
N GLY A 132 -3.24 -3.09 -15.89
CA GLY A 132 -4.58 -3.43 -16.37
C GLY A 132 -5.36 -4.39 -15.46
N THR A 133 -4.86 -4.72 -14.27
CA THR A 133 -5.48 -5.64 -13.31
C THR A 133 -6.37 -4.95 -12.28
N LEU A 134 -6.58 -3.64 -12.41
CA LEU A 134 -7.41 -2.89 -11.47
C LEU A 134 -8.88 -3.32 -11.58
N ASP A 135 -9.46 -3.66 -10.44
CA ASP A 135 -10.87 -4.00 -10.32
C ASP A 135 -11.78 -2.85 -10.79
N PRO A 136 -12.85 -3.13 -11.56
CA PRO A 136 -13.80 -2.12 -12.01
C PRO A 136 -14.41 -1.26 -10.89
N ALA A 137 -14.66 -1.82 -9.70
CA ALA A 137 -15.21 -1.07 -8.59
C ALA A 137 -14.27 0.05 -8.12
N TYR A 138 -12.96 -0.23 -8.02
CA TYR A 138 -11.97 0.82 -7.71
C TYR A 138 -11.81 1.81 -8.86
N ARG A 139 -11.82 1.33 -10.12
CA ARG A 139 -11.73 2.22 -11.28
C ARG A 139 -12.87 3.23 -11.27
N ASN A 140 -14.09 2.76 -11.05
CA ASN A 140 -15.29 3.60 -10.99
C ASN A 140 -15.21 4.58 -9.81
N GLY A 141 -14.88 4.12 -8.60
CA GLY A 141 -14.80 5.00 -7.43
C GLY A 141 -13.70 6.06 -7.54
N LEU A 142 -12.52 5.70 -8.06
CA LEU A 142 -11.39 6.62 -8.19
C LEU A 142 -11.50 7.57 -9.38
N THR A 143 -12.45 7.36 -10.31
CA THR A 143 -12.65 8.24 -11.48
C THR A 143 -12.82 9.71 -11.08
N HIS A 144 -13.37 9.98 -9.90
CA HIS A 144 -13.61 11.33 -9.37
C HIS A 144 -12.44 11.94 -8.59
N VAL A 145 -11.25 11.32 -8.59
CA VAL A 145 -10.08 11.81 -7.83
C VAL A 145 -9.08 12.48 -8.79
N PRO A 146 -9.04 13.82 -8.91
CA PRO A 146 -8.16 14.46 -9.89
C PRO A 146 -6.69 14.07 -9.71
N GLY A 147 -6.04 13.77 -10.84
CA GLY A 147 -4.60 13.42 -10.84
C GLY A 147 -4.26 12.10 -10.16
N TRP A 148 -5.22 11.25 -9.81
CA TRP A 148 -4.91 9.98 -9.13
C TRP A 148 -4.18 8.98 -10.03
N LEU A 149 -4.44 8.98 -11.34
CA LEU A 149 -3.68 8.20 -12.34
C LEU A 149 -2.37 8.89 -12.72
N GLY A 150 -2.33 10.21 -12.65
CA GLY A 150 -1.11 10.98 -12.87
C GLY A 150 -0.14 10.70 -11.73
N ASN A 151 0.99 10.07 -12.03
CA ASN A 151 2.04 9.97 -11.02
C ASN A 151 2.68 11.36 -10.90
N LEU A 152 2.14 12.21 -10.01
CA LEU A 152 2.73 13.51 -9.65
C LEU A 152 4.22 13.38 -9.37
N ARG A 153 4.65 12.25 -8.79
CA ARG A 153 6.07 11.97 -8.60
C ARG A 153 6.82 11.76 -9.91
N ASP A 154 6.26 11.04 -10.89
CA ASP A 154 6.91 10.91 -12.20
C ASP A 154 6.96 12.26 -12.90
N ALA A 155 5.90 13.06 -12.83
CA ALA A 155 5.89 14.42 -13.36
C ALA A 155 6.92 15.34 -12.66
N GLU A 156 7.04 15.26 -11.33
CA GLU A 156 8.03 15.99 -10.53
C GLU A 156 9.47 15.50 -10.80
N ASP A 157 9.66 14.19 -10.94
CA ASP A 157 10.96 13.58 -11.27
C ASP A 157 11.36 13.94 -12.70
N GLU A 158 10.42 14.00 -13.64
CA GLU A 158 10.59 14.45 -15.01
C GLU A 158 10.94 15.94 -15.06
N ALA A 159 10.18 16.79 -14.36
CA ALA A 159 10.47 18.23 -14.26
C ALA A 159 11.83 18.49 -13.60
N ARG A 160 12.17 17.71 -12.57
CA ARG A 160 13.50 17.77 -11.93
C ARG A 160 14.60 17.35 -12.89
N TRP A 161 14.38 16.33 -13.71
CA TRP A 161 15.33 15.89 -14.72
C TRP A 161 15.61 17.01 -15.73
N HIS A 162 14.55 17.62 -16.29
CA HIS A 162 14.67 18.75 -17.22
C HIS A 162 15.37 19.97 -16.60
N ARG A 163 15.04 20.31 -15.35
CA ARG A 163 15.71 21.41 -14.64
C ARG A 163 17.21 21.15 -14.47
N ARG A 164 17.61 19.90 -14.19
CA ARG A 164 19.04 19.55 -14.07
C ARG A 164 19.75 19.55 -15.42
N LEU A 165 19.05 19.18 -16.50
CA LEU A 165 19.58 19.30 -17.86
C LEU A 165 19.87 20.76 -18.20
N ALA A 166 18.89 21.65 -18.00
CA ALA A 166 19.07 23.09 -18.24
C ALA A 166 20.24 23.67 -17.42
N GLN A 167 20.31 23.34 -16.12
CA GLN A 167 21.43 23.77 -15.28
C GLN A 167 22.80 23.24 -15.76
N LEU A 168 22.83 22.04 -16.35
CA LEU A 168 24.06 21.49 -16.91
C LEU A 168 24.44 22.18 -18.22
N GLU A 169 23.47 22.49 -19.07
CA GLU A 169 23.64 23.24 -20.30
C GLU A 169 24.19 24.65 -20.00
N ASP A 170 23.57 25.38 -19.07
CA ASP A 170 24.03 26.70 -18.61
C ASP A 170 25.48 26.62 -18.09
N PHE A 171 25.76 25.64 -17.22
CA PHE A 171 27.10 25.45 -16.66
C PHE A 171 28.16 25.20 -17.75
N ARG A 172 27.81 24.47 -18.83
CA ARG A 172 28.70 24.22 -19.97
C ARG A 172 28.84 25.46 -20.86
N HIS A 173 27.77 26.24 -21.03
CA HIS A 173 27.77 27.48 -21.80
C HIS A 173 28.60 28.59 -21.15
N GLU A 174 28.68 28.62 -19.81
CA GLU A 174 29.56 29.50 -19.04
C GLU A 174 31.06 29.22 -19.24
N GLY A 175 31.42 28.20 -20.02
CA GLY A 175 32.81 27.81 -20.31
C GLY A 175 33.40 26.85 -19.28
N ASN A 176 32.59 26.35 -18.34
CA ASN A 176 33.06 25.37 -17.36
C ASN A 176 33.26 23.99 -18.01
N ASP A 177 34.29 23.28 -17.55
CA ASP A 177 34.51 21.87 -17.87
C ASP A 177 33.46 20.98 -17.16
N TRP A 178 33.41 19.67 -17.42
CA TRP A 178 32.35 18.81 -16.87
C TRP A 178 32.27 18.83 -15.33
N PRO A 179 31.08 18.94 -14.73
CA PRO A 179 30.95 19.05 -13.28
C PRO A 179 31.45 17.80 -12.56
N ARG A 180 32.13 18.00 -11.44
CA ARG A 180 32.73 16.92 -10.64
C ARG A 180 31.81 16.51 -9.51
N HIS A 181 31.64 15.20 -9.32
CA HIS A 181 30.97 14.68 -8.11
C HIS A 181 31.92 14.64 -6.89
N GLY A 182 33.21 14.96 -7.03
CA GLY A 182 34.17 14.99 -5.92
C GLY A 182 35.20 16.10 -6.10
N LYS A 183 35.55 16.80 -5.01
CA LYS A 183 36.33 18.06 -5.03
C LYS A 183 35.74 19.08 -6.00
N ALA A 184 34.44 19.34 -5.84
CA ALA A 184 33.72 20.36 -6.59
C ALA A 184 33.96 21.73 -5.95
N ASP A 185 34.04 22.76 -6.78
CA ASP A 185 34.29 24.13 -6.35
C ASP A 185 33.01 24.78 -5.78
N SER A 186 31.84 24.23 -6.12
CA SER A 186 30.54 24.65 -5.59
C SER A 186 29.59 23.48 -5.33
N GLU A 187 28.58 23.71 -4.48
CA GLU A 187 27.51 22.74 -4.23
C GLU A 187 26.68 22.46 -5.50
N GLN A 188 26.53 23.46 -6.37
CA GLN A 188 25.89 23.32 -7.67
C GLN A 188 26.69 22.38 -8.57
N GLU A 189 28.02 22.55 -8.67
CA GLU A 189 28.88 21.66 -9.44
C GLU A 189 28.83 20.23 -8.88
N HIS A 190 28.91 20.06 -7.56
CA HIS A 190 28.80 18.74 -6.92
C HIS A 190 27.49 18.03 -7.31
N THR A 191 26.38 18.75 -7.21
CA THR A 191 25.05 18.23 -7.50
C THR A 191 24.91 17.82 -8.96
N LEU A 192 25.37 18.65 -9.90
CA LEU A 192 25.35 18.34 -11.33
C LEU A 192 26.30 17.17 -11.65
N GLY A 193 27.44 17.09 -10.97
CA GLY A 193 28.41 16.01 -11.10
C GLY A 193 27.83 14.64 -10.69
N VAL A 194 27.11 14.59 -9.56
CA VAL A 194 26.40 13.38 -9.11
C VAL A 194 25.28 13.01 -10.10
N TRP A 195 24.53 14.01 -10.58
CA TRP A 195 23.42 13.81 -11.50
C TRP A 195 23.89 13.23 -12.85
N ILE A 196 24.92 13.82 -13.47
CA ILE A 196 25.44 13.35 -14.76
C ILE A 196 26.13 11.99 -14.63
N HIS A 197 26.80 11.73 -13.51
CA HIS A 197 27.34 10.40 -13.20
C HIS A 197 26.24 9.33 -13.19
N THR A 198 25.09 9.65 -12.58
CA THR A 198 23.93 8.76 -12.55
C THR A 198 23.37 8.51 -13.95
N GLN A 199 23.28 9.53 -14.81
CA GLN A 199 22.81 9.35 -16.20
C GLN A 199 23.76 8.43 -16.99
N ARG A 200 25.08 8.65 -16.88
CA ARG A 200 26.10 7.79 -17.52
C ARG A 200 26.00 6.35 -17.05
N TYR A 201 25.80 6.15 -15.75
CA TYR A 201 25.63 4.81 -15.18
C TYR A 201 24.41 4.09 -15.75
N LYS A 202 23.25 4.77 -15.81
CA LYS A 202 22.02 4.21 -16.41
C LYS A 202 22.16 3.91 -17.90
N HIS A 203 22.79 4.82 -18.64
CA HIS A 203 23.04 4.62 -20.08
C HIS A 203 23.89 3.37 -20.35
N ARG A 204 24.98 3.18 -19.60
CA ARG A 204 25.82 1.96 -19.72
C ARG A 204 25.09 0.66 -19.42
N ARG A 205 23.99 0.71 -18.67
CA ARG A 205 23.13 -0.44 -18.35
C ARG A 205 21.95 -0.60 -19.33
N GLY A 206 21.77 0.31 -20.27
CA GLY A 206 20.60 0.34 -21.15
C GLY A 206 19.29 0.71 -20.43
N GLU A 207 19.39 1.36 -19.26
CA GLU A 207 18.25 1.71 -18.40
C GLU A 207 17.83 3.18 -18.51
N LEU A 208 18.54 3.95 -19.35
CA LEU A 208 18.19 5.35 -19.61
C LEU A 208 17.20 5.41 -20.78
N ASP A 209 16.12 6.16 -20.59
CA ASP A 209 15.10 6.38 -21.62
C ASP A 209 15.74 6.93 -22.91
N PRO A 210 15.48 6.33 -24.09
CA PRO A 210 16.00 6.81 -25.37
C PRO A 210 15.72 8.30 -25.65
N VAL A 211 14.57 8.82 -25.18
CA VAL A 211 14.24 10.25 -25.32
C VAL A 211 15.21 11.10 -24.50
N LYS A 212 15.57 10.65 -23.29
CA LYS A 212 16.52 11.34 -22.40
C LYS A 212 17.94 11.29 -22.95
N VAL A 213 18.33 10.20 -23.62
CA VAL A 213 19.60 10.10 -24.34
C VAL A 213 19.67 11.16 -25.43
N LYS A 214 18.64 11.23 -26.27
CA LYS A 214 18.57 12.23 -27.34
C LYS A 214 18.65 13.67 -26.80
N LEU A 215 17.88 13.99 -25.76
CA LEU A 215 17.92 15.31 -25.14
C LEU A 215 19.29 15.67 -24.57
N LEU A 216 20.02 14.70 -24.00
CA LEU A 216 21.38 14.91 -23.52
C LEU A 216 22.39 15.08 -24.67
N ASP A 217 22.24 14.31 -25.74
CA ASP A 217 23.10 14.42 -26.93
C ASP A 217 22.91 15.77 -27.64
N ASP A 218 21.67 16.27 -27.70
CA ASP A 218 21.32 17.56 -28.30
C ASP A 218 21.81 18.75 -27.44
N ALA A 219 21.56 18.73 -26.12
CA ALA A 219 21.88 19.85 -25.24
C ALA A 219 23.36 19.93 -24.83
N VAL A 220 24.00 18.78 -24.59
CA VAL A 220 25.37 18.71 -24.04
C VAL A 220 26.20 17.62 -24.73
N PRO A 221 26.60 17.81 -25.99
CA PRO A 221 27.37 16.82 -26.73
C PRO A 221 28.68 16.43 -26.01
N GLY A 222 29.00 15.13 -26.02
CA GLY A 222 30.15 14.57 -25.30
C GLY A 222 29.90 14.24 -23.83
N TRP A 223 28.64 14.32 -23.36
CA TRP A 223 28.29 14.00 -21.97
C TRP A 223 28.62 12.56 -21.56
N GLN A 224 28.74 11.62 -22.50
CA GLN A 224 29.00 10.21 -22.21
C GLN A 224 30.42 9.95 -21.72
N THR A 225 31.42 10.63 -22.29
CA THR A 225 32.85 10.45 -22.00
C THR A 225 33.33 11.30 -20.83
N GLY A 226 32.77 12.51 -20.65
CA GLY A 226 33.15 13.42 -19.57
C GLY A 226 34.58 13.96 -19.71
N ARG A 227 35.21 14.37 -18.60
CA ARG A 227 36.61 14.84 -18.61
C ARG A 227 37.52 13.67 -18.99
N THR A 228 38.30 13.81 -20.06
CA THR A 228 39.44 12.93 -20.32
C THR A 228 40.44 13.09 -19.18
N ARG A 229 40.84 11.98 -18.54
CA ARG A 229 41.92 12.01 -17.55
C ARG A 229 43.21 12.39 -18.27
N GLY A 230 43.55 13.67 -18.26
CA GLY A 230 44.87 14.14 -18.64
C GLY A 230 45.89 13.57 -17.68
N ARG A 231 46.71 12.60 -18.13
CA ARG A 231 48.03 12.39 -17.56
C ARG A 231 48.82 13.66 -17.88
N PRO A 232 49.37 14.40 -16.89
CA PRO A 232 50.20 15.54 -17.22
C PRO A 232 51.39 15.04 -18.05
N PRO A 233 51.80 15.74 -19.12
CA PRO A 233 53.04 15.41 -19.80
C PRO A 233 54.18 15.55 -18.78
N ARG A 234 55.01 14.51 -18.68
CA ARG A 234 56.25 14.57 -17.90
C ARG A 234 57.15 15.62 -18.56
N ARG A 235 57.38 16.74 -17.85
CA ARG A 235 58.51 17.63 -18.14
C ARG A 235 59.79 16.99 -17.63
#